data_AF-A0A926ZSQ9-F1
#
_entry.id   AF-A0A926ZSQ9-F1
#
_cell.length_a   1.000
_cell.length_b   1.000
_cell.length_c   1.000
_cell.angle_alpha   90.00
_cell.angle_beta   90.00
_cell.angle_gamma   90.00
#
_symmetry.space_group_name_H-M   'P 1'
#
loop_
_entity.id
_entity.type
_entity.pdbx_description
1 polymer ?
#
loop_
_entity_poly.entity_id
_entity_poly.type
_entity_poly.pdbx_seq_one_letter_code
_entity_poly.pdbx_strand_id
1 'polypeptide(L)'
;MKNLIKLQLPIIVFLMFPLSALACNSVDEIKTNINGRSESVSSDARRDVKRFGVRIGCEGNTFKADVRAINAEVVQGGNNLEIFFQYSGNYQREKFDVPCVETAEENRFITGTYRLTLQTSLLATPKVVDERIENFGEVSDPNHDSNIFAKLAARQLITNACGFNVTGL
;
A
#
# COMPACT_ATOMS: atom_id res chain seq x y z
N MET A 1 -46.40 -53.74 -9.09
CA MET A 1 -45.20 -53.46 -8.27
C MET A 1 -44.71 -52.07 -8.65
N LYS A 2 -44.63 -51.16 -7.67
CA LYS A 2 -44.46 -49.71 -7.87
C LYS A 2 -43.00 -49.37 -8.20
N ASN A 3 -42.74 -48.82 -9.38
CA ASN A 3 -41.46 -48.21 -9.71
C ASN A 3 -41.42 -46.78 -9.14
N LEU A 4 -40.58 -46.58 -8.11
CA LEU A 4 -40.24 -45.28 -7.55
C LEU A 4 -39.26 -44.56 -8.48
N ILE A 5 -39.73 -43.52 -9.16
CA ILE A 5 -38.88 -42.58 -9.88
C ILE A 5 -38.15 -41.72 -8.84
N LYS A 6 -36.85 -41.94 -8.69
CA LYS A 6 -35.97 -41.02 -7.93
C LYS A 6 -35.72 -39.78 -8.79
N LEU A 7 -36.40 -38.69 -8.48
CA LEU A 7 -36.09 -37.37 -9.00
C LEU A 7 -34.88 -36.82 -8.22
N GLN A 8 -33.66 -37.01 -8.74
CA GLN A 8 -32.49 -36.28 -8.26
C GLN A 8 -32.49 -34.89 -8.90
N LEU A 9 -32.94 -33.89 -8.14
CA LEU A 9 -32.67 -32.49 -8.46
C LEU A 9 -31.15 -32.25 -8.36
N PRO A 10 -30.51 -31.62 -9.35
CA PRO A 10 -29.15 -31.13 -9.16
C PRO A 10 -29.20 -29.99 -8.13
N ILE A 11 -28.58 -30.23 -6.97
CA ILE A 11 -28.23 -29.17 -6.03
C ILE A 11 -27.24 -28.28 -6.77
N ILE A 12 -27.72 -27.17 -7.32
CA ILE A 12 -26.87 -26.06 -7.77
C ILE A 12 -26.25 -25.50 -6.50
N VAL A 13 -25.04 -25.95 -6.19
CA VAL A 13 -24.18 -25.31 -5.20
C VAL A 13 -23.83 -23.94 -5.78
N PHE A 14 -24.62 -22.94 -5.43
CA PHE A 14 -24.25 -21.54 -5.60
C PHE A 14 -23.07 -21.30 -4.66
N LEU A 15 -21.85 -21.52 -5.16
CA LEU A 15 -20.63 -21.04 -4.52
C LEU A 15 -20.74 -19.51 -4.53
N MET A 16 -21.33 -18.95 -3.47
CA MET A 16 -21.09 -17.58 -3.07
C MET A 16 -19.62 -17.52 -2.68
N PHE A 17 -18.75 -17.32 -3.67
CA PHE A 17 -17.46 -16.72 -3.40
C PHE A 17 -17.74 -15.38 -2.72
N PRO A 18 -17.03 -15.03 -1.63
CA PRO A 18 -17.15 -13.71 -1.07
C PRO A 18 -16.77 -12.73 -2.17
N LEU A 19 -17.79 -12.05 -2.70
CA LEU A 19 -17.62 -10.82 -3.45
C LEU A 19 -16.89 -9.90 -2.48
N SER A 20 -15.57 -9.88 -2.59
CA SER A 20 -14.74 -8.91 -1.87
C SER A 20 -15.19 -7.59 -2.45
N ALA A 21 -16.13 -6.95 -1.77
CA ALA A 21 -16.77 -5.74 -2.24
C ALA A 21 -15.66 -4.74 -2.50
N LEU A 22 -15.39 -4.47 -3.78
CA LEU A 22 -14.57 -3.35 -4.16
C LEU A 22 -15.20 -2.13 -3.47
N ALA A 23 -14.47 -1.44 -2.59
CA ALA A 23 -14.96 -0.20 -1.98
C ALA A 23 -15.03 0.94 -3.02
N CYS A 24 -14.56 0.67 -4.23
CA CYS A 24 -14.68 1.55 -5.37
C CYS A 24 -15.29 0.82 -6.55
N ASN A 25 -16.50 1.22 -6.93
CA ASN A 25 -17.27 0.68 -8.03
C ASN A 25 -17.15 1.51 -9.32
N SER A 26 -16.54 2.70 -9.24
CA SER A 26 -16.34 3.61 -10.37
C SER A 26 -15.05 4.41 -10.26
N VAL A 27 -14.57 4.93 -11.40
CA VAL A 27 -13.42 5.85 -11.51
C VAL A 27 -13.60 7.08 -10.61
N ASP A 28 -14.80 7.66 -10.58
CA ASP A 28 -15.11 8.84 -9.76
C ASP A 28 -15.04 8.55 -8.26
N GLU A 29 -15.48 7.35 -7.85
CA GLU A 29 -15.40 6.91 -6.46
C GLU A 29 -13.94 6.70 -6.02
N ILE A 30 -13.10 6.09 -6.87
CA ILE A 30 -11.65 5.97 -6.62
C ILE A 30 -11.03 7.36 -6.43
N LYS A 31 -11.29 8.27 -7.36
CA LYS A 31 -10.76 9.63 -7.32
C LYS A 31 -11.17 10.34 -6.03
N THR A 32 -12.44 10.22 -5.65
CA THR A 32 -13.01 10.85 -4.45
C THR A 32 -12.44 10.26 -3.17
N ASN A 33 -12.25 8.94 -3.11
CA ASN A 33 -11.72 8.24 -1.93
C ASN A 33 -10.22 8.46 -1.71
N ILE A 34 -9.47 8.76 -2.78
CA ILE A 34 -8.03 9.06 -2.70
C ILE A 34 -7.80 10.53 -2.37
N ASN A 35 -8.48 11.46 -3.02
CA ASN A 35 -8.13 12.87 -2.96
C ASN A 35 -8.28 13.45 -1.53
N GLY A 36 -7.22 14.05 -1.01
CA GLY A 36 -7.19 14.63 0.34
C GLY A 36 -7.00 13.62 1.47
N ARG A 37 -7.00 12.30 1.17
CA ARG A 37 -6.74 11.24 2.14
C ARG A 37 -5.27 11.22 2.54
N SER A 38 -5.01 10.81 3.77
CA SER A 38 -3.67 10.60 4.28
C SER A 38 -3.48 9.17 4.73
N GLU A 39 -2.26 8.68 4.62
CA GLU A 39 -1.86 7.37 5.11
C GLU A 39 -0.46 7.42 5.70
N SER A 40 -0.19 6.56 6.68
CA SER A 40 1.13 6.47 7.31
C SER A 40 1.64 5.05 7.34
N VAL A 41 2.94 4.91 7.14
CA VAL A 41 3.65 3.63 7.31
C VAL A 41 4.81 3.84 8.27
N SER A 42 5.08 2.83 9.08
CA SER A 42 6.21 2.82 9.99
C SER A 42 6.88 1.46 10.00
N SER A 43 8.17 1.46 10.31
CA SER A 43 8.97 0.25 10.45
C SER A 43 9.96 0.42 11.59
N ASP A 44 10.10 -0.61 12.42
CA ASP A 44 11.14 -0.69 13.44
C ASP A 44 12.16 -1.74 13.01
N ALA A 45 13.30 -1.28 12.51
CA ALA A 45 14.41 -2.13 12.10
C ALA A 45 15.51 -2.21 13.19
N ARG A 46 15.17 -1.87 14.44
CA ARG A 46 16.09 -2.07 15.57
C ARG A 46 16.24 -3.55 15.87
N ARG A 47 17.46 -3.93 16.23
CA ARG A 47 17.78 -5.28 16.69
C ARG A 47 18.39 -5.24 18.08
N ASP A 48 18.11 -6.28 18.86
CA ASP A 48 18.72 -6.46 20.18
C ASP A 48 20.21 -6.78 20.04
N VAL A 49 21.05 -6.06 20.80
CA VAL A 49 22.47 -6.38 20.93
C VAL A 49 22.69 -7.12 22.24
N LYS A 50 23.33 -8.29 22.16
CA LYS A 50 23.58 -9.17 23.30
C LYS A 50 25.08 -9.38 23.52
N ARG A 51 25.50 -9.40 24.78
CA ARG A 51 26.84 -9.79 25.22
C ARG A 51 26.72 -10.91 26.24
N PHE A 52 27.37 -12.04 26.00
CA PHE A 52 27.24 -13.25 26.84
C PHE A 52 25.78 -13.69 27.07
N GLY A 53 24.93 -13.56 26.05
CA GLY A 53 23.51 -13.91 26.12
C GLY A 53 22.63 -12.88 26.86
N VAL A 54 23.23 -11.89 27.53
CA VAL A 54 22.50 -10.80 28.19
C VAL A 54 22.31 -9.66 27.19
N ARG A 55 21.08 -9.14 27.09
CA ARG A 55 20.78 -7.96 26.28
C ARG A 55 21.46 -6.74 26.90
N ILE A 56 22.30 -6.06 26.12
CA ILE A 56 23.03 -4.85 26.55
C ILE A 56 22.50 -3.57 25.91
N GLY A 57 21.65 -3.69 24.89
CA GLY A 57 21.06 -2.55 24.20
C GLY A 57 20.33 -2.95 22.93
N CYS A 58 20.17 -1.97 22.04
CA CYS A 58 19.66 -2.14 20.69
C CYS A 58 20.49 -1.27 19.75
N GLU A 59 20.46 -1.59 18.47
CA GLU A 59 21.00 -0.75 17.41
C GLU A 59 20.10 -0.85 16.18
N GLY A 60 20.12 0.17 15.31
CA GLY A 60 19.34 0.17 14.07
C GLY A 60 18.58 1.48 13.89
N ASN A 61 17.47 1.44 13.15
CA ASN A 61 16.67 2.62 12.88
C ASN A 61 15.18 2.33 13.06
N THR A 62 14.44 3.35 13.46
CA THR A 62 12.99 3.44 13.26
C THR A 62 12.74 4.35 12.06
N PHE A 63 11.67 4.07 11.32
CA PHE A 63 11.28 4.82 10.14
C PHE A 63 9.80 5.11 10.20
N LYS A 64 9.41 6.30 9.76
CA LYS A 64 8.01 6.70 9.63
C LYS A 64 7.85 7.62 8.43
N ALA A 65 6.79 7.40 7.65
CA ALA A 65 6.34 8.37 6.67
C ALA A 65 4.83 8.55 6.73
N ASP A 66 4.40 9.79 6.54
CA ASP A 66 3.02 10.15 6.25
C ASP A 66 2.96 10.75 4.85
N VAL A 67 1.92 10.38 4.08
CA VAL A 67 1.63 11.01 2.80
C VAL A 67 0.17 11.39 2.76
N ARG A 68 -0.10 12.54 2.14
CA ARG A 68 -1.43 13.00 1.78
C ARG A 68 -1.52 13.10 0.27
N ALA A 69 -2.53 12.47 -0.31
CA ALA A 69 -2.81 12.57 -1.74
C ALA A 69 -3.50 13.90 -2.07
N ILE A 70 -3.08 14.49 -3.19
CA ILE A 70 -3.51 15.77 -3.73
C ILE A 70 -3.69 15.58 -5.23
N ASN A 71 -4.73 16.20 -5.80
CA ASN A 71 -4.97 16.20 -7.25
C ASN A 71 -4.99 14.77 -7.82
N ALA A 72 -5.75 13.88 -7.19
CA ALA A 72 -5.90 12.52 -7.68
C ALA A 72 -6.64 12.49 -9.02
N GLU A 73 -6.15 11.67 -9.92
CA GLU A 73 -6.72 11.41 -11.22
C GLU A 73 -6.70 9.90 -11.49
N VAL A 74 -7.74 9.45 -12.15
CA VAL A 74 -7.97 8.03 -12.41
C VAL A 74 -8.48 7.91 -13.83
N VAL A 75 -7.83 7.06 -14.62
CA VAL A 75 -8.15 6.85 -16.03
C VAL A 75 -8.36 5.37 -16.27
N GLN A 76 -9.50 5.02 -16.84
CA GLN A 76 -9.79 3.65 -17.24
C GLN A 76 -9.61 3.50 -18.76
N GLY A 77 -8.72 2.60 -19.16
CA GLY A 77 -8.42 2.29 -20.56
C GLY A 77 -8.51 0.78 -20.81
N GLY A 78 -9.62 0.32 -21.38
CA GLY A 78 -9.87 -1.11 -21.55
C GLY A 78 -9.83 -1.86 -20.21
N ASN A 79 -8.93 -2.84 -20.11
CA ASN A 79 -8.70 -3.63 -18.89
C ASN A 79 -7.63 -3.02 -17.96
N ASN A 80 -7.17 -1.81 -18.23
CA ASN A 80 -6.20 -1.13 -17.38
C ASN A 80 -6.88 0.04 -16.64
N LEU A 81 -6.54 0.17 -15.38
CA LEU A 81 -6.91 1.28 -14.52
C LEU A 81 -5.62 1.97 -14.09
N GLU A 82 -5.45 3.21 -14.50
CA GLU A 82 -4.32 4.04 -14.09
C GLU A 82 -4.77 5.02 -13.01
N ILE A 83 -4.06 5.01 -11.89
CA ILE A 83 -4.27 5.89 -10.75
C ILE A 83 -3.00 6.74 -10.61
N PHE A 84 -3.17 8.06 -10.56
CA PHE A 84 -2.06 8.96 -10.29
C PHE A 84 -2.48 10.10 -9.37
N PHE A 85 -1.60 10.51 -8.47
CA PHE A 85 -1.82 11.66 -7.62
C PHE A 85 -0.50 12.30 -7.23
N GLN A 86 -0.54 13.60 -6.99
CA GLN A 86 0.53 14.30 -6.28
C GLN A 86 0.42 13.96 -4.80
N TYR A 87 1.53 13.88 -4.10
CA TYR A 87 1.51 13.71 -2.65
C TYR A 87 2.40 14.73 -1.96
N SER A 88 2.05 15.00 -0.71
CA SER A 88 2.87 15.74 0.24
C SER A 88 2.81 15.08 1.62
N GLY A 89 3.88 15.15 2.39
CA GLY A 89 3.89 14.73 3.78
C GLY A 89 5.28 14.78 4.37
N ASN A 90 5.51 14.01 5.43
CA ASN A 90 6.78 14.01 6.15
C ASN A 90 7.37 12.61 6.26
N TYR A 91 8.69 12.57 6.36
CA TYR A 91 9.46 11.38 6.66
C TYR A 91 10.36 11.64 7.86
N GLN A 92 10.44 10.66 8.75
CA GLN A 92 11.30 10.68 9.93
C GLN A 92 12.08 9.36 10.02
N ARG A 93 13.36 9.46 10.35
CA ARG A 93 14.24 8.35 10.71
C ARG A 93 14.98 8.64 12.00
N GLU A 94 14.85 7.76 12.98
CA GLU A 94 15.60 7.86 14.23
C GLU A 94 16.59 6.69 14.28
N LYS A 95 17.88 6.99 14.48
CA LYS A 95 18.95 5.99 14.59
C LYS A 95 19.24 5.70 16.05
N PHE A 96 19.31 4.42 16.40
CA PHE A 96 19.63 3.96 17.74
C PHE A 96 20.98 3.22 17.76
N ASP A 97 21.73 3.39 18.85
CA ASP A 97 22.98 2.67 19.12
C ASP A 97 23.03 2.16 20.58
N VAL A 98 24.03 1.36 20.91
CA VAL A 98 24.23 0.75 22.23
C VAL A 98 24.89 1.73 23.21
N PRO A 99 24.36 1.94 24.43
CA PRO A 99 23.12 1.37 24.98
C PRO A 99 21.90 2.00 24.33
N CYS A 100 20.85 1.22 24.02
CA CYS A 100 19.66 1.58 23.20
C CYS A 100 19.17 3.04 23.33
N VAL A 101 19.85 3.99 22.69
CA VAL A 101 19.58 5.42 22.75
C VAL A 101 19.59 5.98 21.36
N GLU A 102 18.75 6.98 21.14
CA GLU A 102 18.76 7.73 19.90
C GLU A 102 20.09 8.48 19.76
N THR A 103 20.69 8.39 18.58
CA THR A 103 22.00 8.97 18.26
C THR A 103 21.96 9.91 17.07
N ALA A 104 20.94 9.81 16.23
CA ALA A 104 20.72 10.72 15.12
C ALA A 104 19.25 10.70 14.71
N GLU A 105 18.78 11.83 14.21
CA GLU A 105 17.46 12.01 13.64
C GLU A 105 17.58 12.61 12.25
N GLU A 106 16.72 12.17 11.33
CA GLU A 106 16.53 12.79 10.03
C GLU A 106 15.05 13.05 9.81
N ASN A 107 14.72 14.30 9.50
CA ASN A 107 13.39 14.74 9.13
C ASN A 107 13.43 15.32 7.71
N ARG A 108 12.49 14.90 6.86
CA ARG A 108 12.37 15.36 5.47
C ARG A 108 10.93 15.69 5.14
N PHE A 109 10.74 16.73 4.34
CA PHE A 109 9.47 16.97 3.69
C PHE A 109 9.44 16.20 2.37
N ILE A 110 8.46 15.30 2.22
CA ILE A 110 8.35 14.44 1.03
C ILE A 110 7.24 14.95 0.13
N THR A 111 7.57 15.19 -1.13
CA THR A 111 6.60 15.45 -2.19
C THR A 111 6.97 14.67 -3.44
N GLY A 112 5.97 14.42 -4.28
CA GLY A 112 6.18 13.76 -5.56
C GLY A 112 4.86 13.44 -6.25
N THR A 113 4.97 12.68 -7.31
CA THR A 113 3.83 12.11 -8.04
C THR A 113 3.90 10.60 -7.93
N TYR A 114 2.85 9.97 -7.43
CA TYR A 114 2.72 8.52 -7.40
C TYR A 114 1.85 8.08 -8.57
N ARG A 115 2.28 7.05 -9.30
CA ARG A 115 1.54 6.45 -10.42
C ARG A 115 1.48 4.94 -10.25
N LEU A 116 0.27 4.39 -10.39
CA LEU A 116 -0.02 2.97 -10.31
C LEU A 116 -0.89 2.57 -11.50
N THR A 117 -0.43 1.57 -12.25
CA THR A 117 -1.22 0.93 -13.30
C THR A 117 -1.65 -0.45 -12.83
N LEU A 118 -2.96 -0.67 -12.77
CA LEU A 118 -3.57 -1.94 -12.45
C LEU A 118 -4.17 -2.56 -13.70
N GLN A 119 -3.91 -3.85 -13.92
CA GLN A 119 -4.69 -4.66 -14.85
C GLN A 119 -5.89 -5.23 -14.09
N THR A 120 -7.09 -4.86 -14.54
CA THR A 120 -8.37 -5.30 -13.97
C THR A 120 -8.95 -6.45 -14.80
N SER A 121 -9.63 -7.38 -14.13
CA SER A 121 -10.36 -8.48 -14.74
C SER A 121 -11.61 -8.75 -13.91
N LEU A 122 -12.72 -9.09 -14.57
CA LEU A 122 -13.99 -9.40 -13.91
C LEU A 122 -13.91 -10.60 -12.96
N LEU A 123 -12.94 -11.50 -13.17
CA LEU A 123 -12.85 -12.79 -12.46
C LEU A 123 -11.55 -12.95 -11.67
N ALA A 124 -10.70 -11.93 -11.58
CA ALA A 124 -9.41 -12.02 -10.91
C ALA A 124 -9.09 -10.76 -10.12
N THR A 125 -8.26 -10.91 -9.08
CA THR A 125 -7.72 -9.79 -8.31
C THR A 125 -6.96 -8.84 -9.25
N PRO A 126 -7.14 -7.51 -9.11
CA PRO A 126 -6.35 -6.54 -9.86
C PRO A 126 -4.85 -6.80 -9.69
N LYS A 127 -4.11 -6.79 -10.80
CA LYS A 127 -2.66 -7.02 -10.81
C LYS A 127 -1.93 -5.70 -11.03
N VAL A 128 -0.87 -5.44 -10.26
CA VAL A 128 0.04 -4.34 -10.55
C VAL A 128 0.81 -4.62 -11.83
N VAL A 129 0.67 -3.73 -12.82
CA VAL A 129 1.44 -3.76 -14.07
C VAL A 129 2.65 -2.85 -13.97
N ASP A 130 2.45 -1.68 -13.39
CA ASP A 130 3.50 -0.68 -13.21
C ASP A 130 3.21 0.14 -11.95
N GLU A 131 4.28 0.56 -11.29
CA GLU A 131 4.18 1.35 -10.07
C GLU A 131 5.48 2.13 -9.82
N ARG A 132 5.35 3.45 -9.78
CA ARG A 132 6.50 4.35 -9.66
C ARG A 132 6.15 5.63 -8.94
N ILE A 133 7.20 6.28 -8.43
CA ILE A 133 7.17 7.67 -8.03
C ILE A 133 8.07 8.46 -8.98
N GLU A 134 7.62 9.65 -9.33
CA GLU A 134 8.34 10.62 -10.15
C GLU A 134 8.20 12.04 -9.55
N ASN A 135 8.98 12.98 -10.06
CA ASN A 135 8.94 14.40 -9.64
C ASN A 135 9.19 14.61 -8.13
N PHE A 136 10.18 13.90 -7.57
CA PHE A 136 10.53 14.02 -6.16
C PHE A 136 10.86 15.47 -5.77
N GLY A 137 10.46 15.85 -4.55
CA GLY A 137 10.75 17.16 -3.97
C GLY A 137 12.16 17.29 -3.42
N GLU A 138 12.28 17.20 -2.08
CA GLU A 138 13.51 17.51 -1.35
C GLU A 138 14.67 16.56 -1.67
N VAL A 139 14.39 15.25 -1.78
CA VAL A 139 15.41 14.22 -2.04
C VAL A 139 15.13 13.57 -3.40
N SER A 140 16.05 13.74 -4.35
CA SER A 140 15.87 13.25 -5.73
C SER A 140 16.29 11.81 -5.97
N ASP A 141 17.04 11.20 -5.05
CA ASP A 141 17.45 9.79 -5.16
C ASP A 141 16.24 8.87 -4.90
N PRO A 142 15.76 8.09 -5.89
CA PRO A 142 14.62 7.21 -5.71
C PRO A 142 14.85 6.10 -4.68
N ASN A 143 16.10 5.76 -4.38
CA ASN A 143 16.47 4.72 -3.41
C ASN A 143 16.70 5.27 -2.00
N HIS A 144 16.56 6.57 -1.79
CA HIS A 144 16.60 7.13 -0.45
C HIS A 144 15.40 6.64 0.36
N ASP A 145 15.61 6.33 1.64
CA ASP A 145 14.58 5.76 2.52
C ASP A 145 13.30 6.61 2.53
N SER A 146 13.40 7.94 2.50
CA SER A 146 12.25 8.84 2.43
C SER A 146 11.34 8.58 1.24
N ASN A 147 11.93 8.29 0.07
CA ASN A 147 11.20 8.03 -1.17
C ASN A 147 10.63 6.61 -1.21
N ILE A 148 11.36 5.64 -0.65
CA ILE A 148 10.87 4.26 -0.46
C ILE A 148 9.64 4.26 0.46
N PHE A 149 9.71 4.94 1.61
CA PHE A 149 8.62 5.00 2.56
C PHE A 149 7.44 5.84 2.04
N ALA A 150 7.69 6.91 1.27
CA ALA A 150 6.64 7.63 0.55
C ALA A 150 5.87 6.71 -0.42
N LYS A 151 6.58 5.85 -1.16
CA LYS A 151 5.99 4.85 -2.06
C LYS A 151 5.12 3.84 -1.31
N LEU A 152 5.62 3.31 -0.21
CA LEU A 152 4.87 2.37 0.63
C LEU A 152 3.60 3.02 1.20
N ALA A 153 3.69 4.26 1.70
CA ALA A 153 2.55 4.99 2.22
C ALA A 153 1.51 5.30 1.13
N ALA A 154 1.96 5.71 -0.07
CA ALA A 154 1.08 5.98 -1.20
C ALA A 154 0.36 4.72 -1.70
N ARG A 155 1.05 3.57 -1.73
CA ARG A 155 0.43 2.27 -2.02
C ARG A 155 -0.61 1.89 -0.96
N GLN A 156 -0.27 2.06 0.31
CA GLN A 156 -1.19 1.76 1.42
C GLN A 156 -2.43 2.65 1.36
N LEU A 157 -2.27 3.92 0.98
CA LEU A 157 -3.36 4.87 0.79
C LEU A 157 -4.36 4.35 -0.23
N ILE A 158 -3.91 3.88 -1.40
CA ILE A 158 -4.80 3.32 -2.44
C ILE A 158 -5.46 2.03 -1.94
N THR A 159 -4.68 1.15 -1.32
CA THR A 159 -5.16 -0.13 -0.76
C THR A 159 -6.31 0.13 0.21
N ASN A 160 -6.15 1.08 1.13
CA ASN A 160 -7.16 1.46 2.11
C ASN A 160 -8.30 2.30 1.53
N ALA A 161 -8.03 3.07 0.47
CA ALA A 161 -9.04 3.88 -0.21
C ALA A 161 -10.02 3.05 -1.02
N CYS A 162 -9.53 1.99 -1.65
CA CYS A 162 -10.29 1.25 -2.64
C CYS A 162 -10.58 -0.21 -2.23
N GLY A 163 -9.97 -0.70 -1.16
CA GLY A 163 -10.13 -2.07 -0.68
C GLY A 163 -9.47 -3.11 -1.59
N PHE A 164 -8.61 -2.72 -2.53
CA PHE A 164 -7.85 -3.66 -3.36
C PHE A 164 -6.61 -4.09 -2.59
N ASN A 165 -6.46 -5.38 -2.33
CA ASN A 165 -5.16 -5.93 -1.96
C ASN A 165 -4.25 -5.86 -3.19
N VAL A 166 -3.40 -4.84 -3.23
CA VAL A 166 -2.38 -4.65 -4.25
C VAL A 166 -1.29 -5.70 -4.03
N THR A 167 -1.55 -6.93 -4.48
CA THR A 167 -0.58 -8.03 -4.43
C THR A 167 0.25 -8.05 -5.71
N GLY A 168 1.57 -8.15 -5.57
CA GLY A 168 2.50 -8.31 -6.67
C GLY A 168 3.63 -7.28 -6.71
N LEU A 169 4.80 -7.71 -6.26
CA LEU A 169 6.09 -7.57 -6.95
C LEU A 169 6.82 -8.91 -6.79
#